data_AF-A0A3A0V4I6-F1
#
_entry.id   AF-A0A3A0V4I6-F1
#
_cell.length_a   1.000
_cell.length_b   1.000
_cell.length_c   1.000
_cell.angle_alpha   90.00
_cell.angle_beta   90.00
_cell.angle_gamma   90.00
#
_symmetry.space_group_name_H-M   'P 1'
#
loop_
_entity.id
_entity.type
_entity.pdbx_description
1 polymer ?
#
loop_
_entity_poly.entity_id
_entity_poly.type
_entity_poly.pdbx_seq_one_letter_code
_entity_poly.pdbx_strand_id
1 'polypeptide(L)' 'MATFKDFRNNVKPNWCPGCGDFSVQAAIQKAAANVGLEPEEVAIITGIGCS' A
#
# COMPACT_ATOMS: atom_id res chain seq x y z
N MET A 1 12.81 11.82 -0.47
CA MET A 1 12.76 10.36 -0.50
C MET A 1 11.72 9.94 0.50
N ALA A 2 10.52 9.69 -0.02
CA ALA A 2 9.40 9.17 0.73
C ALA A 2 9.79 7.94 1.55
N THR A 3 9.20 7.84 2.73
CA THR A 3 9.28 6.68 3.60
C THR A 3 8.05 5.81 3.39
N PHE A 4 8.12 4.57 3.88
CA PHE A 4 6.95 3.67 3.92
C PHE A 4 5.68 4.31 4.50
N LYS A 5 5.80 5.24 5.46
CA LYS A 5 4.64 5.89 6.09
C LYS A 5 3.94 6.87 5.16
N ASP A 6 4.66 7.45 4.20
CA ASP A 6 4.14 8.46 3.28
C ASP A 6 3.20 7.84 2.22
N PHE A 7 3.26 6.52 2.03
CA PHE A 7 2.35 5.74 1.17
C PHE A 7 1.06 5.27 1.88
N ARG A 8 0.80 5.73 3.10
CA ARG A 8 -0.41 5.39 3.87
C ARG A 8 -1.41 6.53 3.84
N ASN A 9 -2.70 6.19 3.91
CA ASN A 9 -3.78 7.15 4.02
C ASN A 9 -4.56 6.95 5.33
N ASN A 10 -5.56 7.79 5.57
CA ASN A 10 -6.41 7.76 6.75
C ASN A 10 -7.59 6.77 6.63
N VAL A 11 -7.61 5.91 5.62
CA VAL A 11 -8.64 4.90 5.42
C VAL A 11 -8.23 3.61 6.11
N LYS A 12 -9.01 3.19 7.10
CA LYS A 12 -8.78 1.93 7.79
C LYS A 12 -9.27 0.76 6.90
N PRO A 13 -8.43 -0.25 6.61
CA PRO A 13 -8.87 -1.41 5.85
C PRO A 13 -9.96 -2.19 6.59
N ASN A 14 -10.90 -2.73 5.83
CA ASN A 14 -12.04 -3.53 6.31
C ASN A 14 -11.82 -5.04 6.13
N TRP A 15 -10.58 -5.48 5.91
CA TRP A 15 -10.23 -6.89 5.78
C TRP A 15 -10.39 -7.68 7.09
N CYS A 16 -10.68 -8.97 6.96
CA CYS A 16 -10.83 -9.89 8.09
C CYS A 16 -9.55 -9.97 8.95
N PRO A 17 -9.66 -10.22 10.27
CA PRO A 17 -8.49 -10.51 11.11
C PRO A 17 -7.67 -11.68 10.54
N GLY A 18 -6.37 -11.48 10.36
CA GLY A 18 -5.47 -12.48 9.78
C GLY A 18 -5.45 -12.51 8.25
N CYS A 19 -6.18 -11.62 7.56
CA CYS A 19 -6.13 -11.51 6.11
C CYS A 19 -4.70 -11.20 5.60
N GLY A 20 -4.28 -11.89 4.53
CA GLY A 20 -2.96 -11.69 3.93
C GLY A 20 -2.79 -10.33 3.24
N ASP A 21 -3.88 -9.67 2.84
CA ASP A 21 -3.84 -8.42 2.06
C ASP A 21 -3.22 -7.26 2.85
N PHE A 22 -3.30 -7.29 4.19
CA PHE A 22 -2.54 -6.38 5.05
C PHE A 22 -1.03 -6.46 4.78
N SER A 23 -0.50 -7.66 4.56
CA SER A 23 0.92 -7.89 4.26
C SER A 23 1.26 -7.49 2.83
N VAL A 24 0.37 -7.76 1.88
CA VAL A 24 0.53 -7.35 0.47
C VAL A 24 0.59 -5.83 0.36
N GLN A 25 -0.37 -5.11 0.97
CA GLN A 25 -0.38 -3.64 1.01
C GLN A 25 0.91 -3.11 1.64
N ALA A 26 1.35 -3.68 2.77
CA ALA A 26 2.59 -3.25 3.43
C ALA A 26 3.84 -3.52 2.57
N ALA A 27 3.85 -4.63 1.80
CA ALA A 27 4.95 -4.95 0.91
C ALA A 27 5.05 -3.96 -0.27
N ILE A 28 3.91 -3.59 -0.88
CA ILE A 28 3.86 -2.61 -1.98
C ILE A 28 4.38 -1.24 -1.51
N GLN A 29 3.89 -0.75 -0.37
CA GLN A 29 4.34 0.52 0.22
C GLN A 29 5.85 0.51 0.53
N LYS A 30 6.38 -0.61 1.04
CA LYS A 30 7.83 -0.76 1.29
C LYS A 30 8.62 -0.81 -0.01
N ALA A 31 8.12 -1.52 -1.02
CA ALA A 31 8.78 -1.64 -2.31
C ALA A 31 8.93 -0.27 -2.97
N ALA A 32 7.85 0.54 -3.00
CA ALA A 32 7.87 1.88 -3.56
C ALA A 32 8.91 2.79 -2.87
N ALA A 33 8.92 2.80 -1.53
CA ALA A 33 9.92 3.55 -0.77
C ALA A 33 11.36 3.05 -1.04
N ASN A 34 11.58 1.73 -1.12
CA ASN A 34 12.91 1.15 -1.35
C ASN A 34 13.50 1.47 -2.72
N VAL A 35 12.65 1.62 -3.75
CA VAL A 35 13.10 2.02 -5.09
C VAL A 35 13.15 3.54 -5.27
N GLY A 36 12.81 4.32 -4.24
CA GLY A 36 12.94 5.77 -4.24
C GLY A 36 11.85 6.52 -4.99
N LEU A 37 10.69 5.90 -5.20
CA LEU A 37 9.53 6.59 -5.75
C LEU A 37 8.92 7.52 -4.70
N GLU A 38 8.34 8.62 -5.17
CA GLU A 38 7.47 9.50 -4.40
C GLU A 38 5.98 9.16 -4.67
N PRO A 39 5.04 9.47 -3.75
CA PRO A 39 3.63 9.09 -3.90
C PRO A 39 2.98 9.59 -5.20
N GLU A 40 3.34 10.78 -5.68
CA GLU A 40 2.85 11.37 -6.93
C GLU A 40 3.33 10.66 -8.20
N GLU A 41 4.35 9.79 -8.09
CA GLU A 41 4.90 9.00 -9.19
C GLU A 41 4.25 7.61 -9.30
N VAL A 42 3.37 7.25 -8.35
CA VAL A 42 2.79 5.91 -8.24
C VAL A 42 1.27 5.95 -8.46
N ALA A 43 0.80 5.12 -9.39
CA ALA A 43 -0.63 4.83 -9.56
C ALA A 43 -0.90 3.35 -9.26
N ILE A 44 -1.89 3.08 -8.41
CA ILE A 44 -2.38 1.71 -8.15
C ILE A 44 -3.79 1.59 -8.75
N ILE A 45 -3.95 0.64 -9.67
CA ILE A 45 -5.21 0.35 -10.35
C ILE A 45 -5.64 -1.06 -9.95
N THR A 46 -6.85 -1.21 -9.43
CA THR A 46 -7.40 -2.49 -8.95
C THR A 46 -8.68 -2.85 -9.69
N GLY A 47 -9.08 -4.12 -9.59
CA GLY A 47 -10.39 -4.60 -10.03
C GLY A 47 -11.44 -4.47 -8.93
N ILE A 48 -12.44 -5.36 -8.96
CA ILE A 48 -13.46 -5.50 -7.91
C ILE A 48 -13.15 -6.73 -7.06
N GLY A 49 -13.01 -6.55 -5.74
CA GLY A 49 -12.78 -7.65 -4.82
C GLY A 49 -12.32 -7.15 -3.44
N CYS A 50 -12.01 -8.10 -2.56
CA CYS A 50 -11.31 -7.78 -1.31
C CYS A 50 -9.83 -7.48 -1.53
N SER A 51 -9.24 -7.93 -2.65
CA SER A 51 -7.86 -7.54 -3.01
C SER A 51 -7.69 -6.02 -3.15
#